data_AF-A0A453QY16-F1
#
_entry.id   AF-A0A453QY16-F1
#
_cell.length_a   1.000
_cell.length_b   1.000
_cell.length_c   1.000
_cell.angle_alpha   90.00
_cell.angle_beta   90.00
_cell.angle_gamma   90.00
#
_symmetry.space_group_name_H-M   'P 1'
#
loop_
_entity.id
_entity.type
_entity.pdbx_description
1 polymer ?
#
loop_
_entity_poly.entity_id
_entity_poly.type
_entity_poly.pdbx_seq_one_letter_code
_entity_poly.pdbx_strand_id
1 'polypeptide(L)' 'MHWTLQHDDWILDEDTKALHFLQPDLVLFTGDYGNENVQLVKSISDLQFPKAAILGNHDCWRTHQFSEKKVDRVRLQLER' A
#
# COMPACT_ATOMS: atom_id res chain seq x y z
N MET A 1 -2.00 -21.28 3.37
CA MET A 1 -0.67 -20.68 3.56
C MET A 1 -0.85 -19.18 3.44
N HIS A 2 -0.39 -18.42 4.44
CA HIS A 2 -0.57 -16.97 4.54
C HIS A 2 0.81 -16.34 4.29
N TRP A 3 0.96 -15.60 3.19
CA TRP A 3 2.18 -14.87 2.88
C TRP A 3 1.97 -13.41 3.25
N THR A 4 2.70 -12.92 4.24
CA THR A 4 2.83 -11.48 4.52
C THR A 4 3.97 -10.95 3.68
N LEU A 5 3.66 -10.07 2.73
CA LEU A 5 4.65 -9.28 2.00
C LEU A 5 5.27 -8.28 2.98
N GLN A 6 6.59 -8.36 3.16
CA GLN A 6 7.36 -7.33 3.87
C GLN A 6 7.71 -6.23 2.86
N HIS A 7 7.92 -5.00 3.35
CA HIS A 7 8.09 -3.80 2.52
C HIS A 7 9.21 -3.95 1.48
N ASP A 8 8.98 -3.48 0.24
CA ASP A 8 9.92 -3.52 -0.90
C ASP A 8 10.36 -4.90 -1.44
N ASP A 9 9.85 -6.02 -0.91
CA ASP A 9 10.27 -7.36 -1.36
C ASP A 9 9.52 -7.89 -2.60
N TRP A 10 8.57 -7.13 -3.16
CA TRP A 10 7.84 -7.56 -4.36
C TRP A 10 8.69 -7.40 -5.63
N ILE A 11 9.12 -8.53 -6.19
CA ILE A 11 9.81 -8.63 -7.46
C ILE A 11 8.84 -9.22 -8.48
N LEU A 12 8.23 -8.35 -9.28
CA LEU A 12 7.14 -8.70 -10.21
C LEU A 12 7.39 -9.98 -11.01
N ASP A 13 8.57 -10.18 -11.59
CA ASP A 13 8.86 -11.34 -12.43
C ASP A 13 8.94 -12.66 -11.62
N GLU A 14 9.68 -12.64 -10.52
CA GLU A 14 9.88 -13.84 -9.68
C GLU A 14 8.61 -14.21 -8.92
N ASP A 15 7.91 -13.23 -8.34
CA ASP A 15 6.67 -13.47 -7.61
C ASP A 15 5.54 -13.91 -8.56
N THR A 16 5.47 -13.39 -9.77
CA THR A 16 4.49 -13.86 -10.77
C THR A 16 4.74 -15.30 -11.17
N LYS A 17 6.00 -15.71 -11.35
CA LYS A 17 6.35 -17.13 -11.59
C LYS A 17 5.94 -18.01 -10.42
N ALA A 18 6.18 -17.56 -9.19
CA ALA A 18 5.77 -18.29 -7.98
C ALA A 18 4.24 -18.44 -7.92
N LEU A 19 3.48 -17.39 -8.22
CA LEU A 19 2.00 -17.44 -8.28
C LEU A 19 1.49 -18.42 -9.34
N HIS A 20 2.11 -18.45 -10.52
CA HIS A 20 1.76 -19.42 -11.57
C HIS A 20 2.07 -20.87 -11.16
N PHE A 21 3.16 -21.10 -10.43
CA PHE A 21 3.51 -22.42 -9.92
C PHE A 21 2.55 -22.87 -8.81
N LEU A 22 2.23 -21.99 -7.87
CA LEU A 22 1.40 -22.29 -6.70
C LEU A 22 -0.09 -22.44 -7.03
N GLN A 23 -0.57 -21.77 -8.09
CA GLN A 23 -1.99 -21.73 -8.49
C GLN A 23 -2.94 -21.44 -7.31
N PRO A 24 -2.75 -20.33 -6.57
CA PRO A 24 -3.61 -20.01 -5.44
C PRO A 24 -5.01 -19.60 -5.90
N ASP A 25 -6.02 -19.92 -5.10
CA ASP A 25 -7.40 -19.46 -5.32
C ASP A 25 -7.56 -17.94 -5.08
N LEU A 26 -6.71 -17.35 -4.24
CA LEU A 26 -6.71 -15.93 -3.89
C LEU A 26 -5.31 -15.47 -3.47
N VAL A 27 -4.91 -14.29 -3.93
CA VAL A 27 -3.70 -13.59 -3.48
C VAL A 27 -4.10 -12.41 -2.59
N LEU A 28 -3.53 -12.33 -1.40
CA LEU A 28 -3.74 -11.21 -0.47
C LEU A 28 -2.48 -10.36 -0.39
N PHE A 29 -2.56 -9.11 -0.83
CA PHE A 29 -1.49 -8.13 -0.72
C PHE A 29 -1.71 -7.26 0.53
N THR A 30 -0.70 -7.17 1.40
CA THR A 30 -0.83 -6.55 2.73
C THR A 30 0.02 -5.29 2.87
N GLY A 31 -0.48 -4.19 2.30
CA GLY A 31 -0.06 -2.82 2.58
C GLY A 31 1.39 -2.46 2.25
N ASP A 32 1.65 -1.18 2.41
CA ASP A 32 2.94 -0.53 2.26
C ASP A 32 3.56 -0.72 0.86
N TYR A 33 2.81 -0.36 -0.18
CA TYR A 33 3.22 -0.39 -1.59
C TYR A 33 4.26 0.70 -1.93
N GLY A 34 4.85 1.33 -0.92
CA GLY A 34 5.81 2.41 -1.08
C GLY A 34 5.13 3.72 -1.48
N ASN A 35 5.72 4.81 -0.99
CA ASN A 35 5.38 6.23 -1.16
C ASN A 35 4.87 6.58 -2.59
N GLU A 36 3.59 6.32 -2.87
CA GLU A 36 2.91 6.59 -4.15
C GLU A 36 3.50 5.86 -5.38
N ASN A 37 3.96 4.61 -5.24
CA ASN A 37 4.46 3.84 -6.38
C ASN A 37 3.32 3.30 -7.28
N VAL A 38 2.75 4.20 -8.10
CA VAL A 38 1.65 3.89 -9.02
C VAL A 38 2.01 2.79 -10.01
N GLN A 39 3.29 2.68 -10.42
CA GLN A 39 3.73 1.64 -11.35
C GLN A 39 3.66 0.25 -10.71
N LEU A 40 4.07 0.13 -9.44
CA LEU A 40 3.93 -1.11 -8.69
C LEU A 40 2.46 -1.53 -8.57
N VAL A 41 1.59 -0.61 -8.12
CA VAL A 41 0.16 -0.89 -7.96
C VAL A 41 -0.47 -1.32 -9.29
N LYS A 42 -0.10 -0.66 -10.39
CA LYS A 42 -0.56 -1.03 -11.73
C LYS A 42 -0.11 -2.45 -12.09
N SER A 43 1.16 -2.78 -11.87
CA SER A 43 1.69 -4.12 -12.17
C SER A 43 0.97 -5.23 -11.38
N ILE A 44 0.65 -4.98 -10.11
CA ILE A 44 -0.14 -5.90 -9.27
C ILE A 44 -1.56 -6.02 -9.81
N SER A 45 -2.16 -4.90 -10.26
CA SER A 45 -3.50 -4.88 -10.85
C SER A 45 -3.62 -5.69 -12.14
N ASP A 46 -2.54 -5.78 -12.93
CA ASP A 46 -2.51 -6.51 -14.21
C ASP A 46 -2.43 -8.04 -14.04
N LEU A 47 -2.08 -8.55 -12.85
CA LEU A 47 -2.01 -10.00 -12.57
C LEU A 47 -3.36 -10.69 -12.79
N GLN A 48 -3.41 -11.80 -13.55
CA GLN A 48 -4.67 -12.50 -13.84
C GLN A 48 -5.05 -13.52 -12.76
N PHE A 49 -4.95 -13.12 -11.49
CA PHE A 49 -5.32 -13.93 -10.32
C PHE A 49 -6.42 -13.22 -9.53
N PRO A 50 -7.36 -13.97 -8.91
CA PRO A 50 -8.21 -13.40 -7.87
C PRO A 50 -7.32 -12.79 -6.79
N LYS A 51 -7.54 -11.51 -6.49
CA LYS A 51 -6.68 -10.77 -5.55
C LYS A 51 -7.48 -9.81 -4.68
N ALA A 52 -6.95 -9.57 -3.49
CA ALA A 52 -7.40 -8.53 -2.58
C ALA A 52 -6.18 -7.76 -2.06
N ALA A 53 -6.36 -6.47 -1.80
CA ALA A 53 -5.34 -5.61 -1.23
C ALA A 53 -5.86 -4.98 0.06
N ILE A 54 -5.07 -5.06 1.13
CA ILE A 54 -5.24 -4.26 2.34
C ILE A 54 -4.24 -3.12 2.24
N LEU A 55 -4.69 -1.88 2.46
CA LEU A 55 -3.82 -0.70 2.44
C LEU A 55 -3.26 -0.46 3.85
N GLY A 56 -1.94 -0.30 3.93
CA GLY A 56 -1.22 0.04 5.15
C GLY A 56 -1.33 1.52 5.48
N ASN A 57 -0.88 1.89 6.69
CA ASN A 57 -0.83 3.28 7.14
C ASN A 57 0.00 4.20 6.22
N HIS A 58 1.00 3.65 5.53
CA HIS A 58 1.88 4.38 4.61
C HIS A 58 1.32 4.52 3.19
N ASP A 59 0.29 3.75 2.82
CA ASP A 59 -0.43 3.88 1.53
C ASP A 59 -1.50 4.99 1.55
N CYS A 60 -1.62 5.70 2.68
CA CYS A 60 -2.52 6.82 2.80
C CYS A 60 -2.05 7.96 1.89
N TRP A 61 -2.84 8.21 0.85
CA TRP A 61 -2.79 9.42 0.03
C TRP A 61 -2.58 10.65 0.91
N ARG A 62 -1.45 11.35 0.74
CA ARG A 62 -1.31 12.71 1.26
C ARG A 62 -2.26 13.57 0.43
N THR A 63 -3.48 13.77 0.91
CA THR A 63 -4.31 14.88 0.44
C THR A 63 -3.43 16.12 0.45
N HIS A 64 -3.45 16.86 -0.66
CA HIS A 64 -2.70 18.09 -0.88
C HIS A 64 -2.53 18.85 0.42
N GLN A 65 -1.29 19.23 0.72
CA GLN A 65 -0.92 20.07 1.85
C GLN A 65 -2.10 20.90 2.36
N PHE A 66 -2.60 20.58 3.55
CA PHE A 66 -3.13 21.62 4.42
C PHE A 66 -1.94 22.50 4.85
N SER A 67 -1.31 23.19 3.89
CA SER A 67 -0.27 24.20 4.14
C SER A 67 -0.87 25.50 4.64
N GLU A 68 -2.19 25.60 4.73
CA GLU A 68 -2.79 26.55 5.65
C GLU A 68 -2.54 26.03 7.08
N LYS A 69 -1.52 26.62 7.72
CA LYS A 69 -1.41 26.65 9.19
C LYS A 69 -2.67 27.31 9.76
N LYS A 70 -3.79 26.59 9.79
CA LYS A 70 -4.94 26.98 10.58
C LYS A 70 -4.52 26.72 12.02
N VAL A 71 -4.38 27.81 12.78
CA VAL A 71 -4.02 27.74 14.20
C VAL A 71 -4.99 26.77 14.87
N ASP A 72 -4.43 25.67 15.35
CA ASP A 72 -5.18 24.67 16.09
C ASP A 72 -5.77 25.34 17.34
N ARG A 73 -7.09 25.23 17.52
CA ARG A 73 -7.77 25.78 18.70
C ARG A 73 -7.22 25.19 20.00
N VAL A 74 -6.61 24.00 19.93
CA VAL A 74 -5.92 23.36 21.06
C VAL A 74 -4.65 24.14 21.45
N ARG A 75 -3.88 24.67 20.49
CA ARG A 75 -2.72 25.52 20.80
C ARG A 75 -3.12 26.83 21.48
N LEU A 76 -4.23 27.44 21.09
CA LEU A 76 -4.75 28.67 21.72
C LEU A 76 -5.18 28.48 23.19
N GLN A 77 -5.45 27.25 23.62
CA GLN A 77 -5.82 26.96 25.02
C GLN A 77 -4.59 26.77 25.92
N LEU A 78 -3.42 26.46 25.35
CA LEU A 78 -2.18 26.23 26.09
C LEU A 78 -1.37 27.52 26.32
N GLU A 79 -1.73 28.61 25.64
CA GLU A 79 -1.08 29.93 25.74
C GLU A 79 -1.82 30.91 26.69
N ARG A 80 -2.74 30.41 27.53
CA ARG A 80 -3.37 31.15 28.64
C ARG A 80 -2.84 30.65 29.98
#